data_AF-A0A820B488-F1
#
_entry.id   AF-A0A820B488-F1
#
_cell.length_a   1.000
_cell.length_b   1.000
_cell.length_c   1.000
_cell.angle_alpha   90.00
_cell.angle_beta   90.00
_cell.angle_gamma   90.00
#
_symmetry.space_group_name_H-M   'P 1'
#
loop_
_entity.id
_entity.type
_entity.pdbx_description
1 polymer ?
#
loop_
_entity_poly.entity_id
_entity_poly.type
_entity_poly.pdbx_seq_one_letter_code
_entity_poly.pdbx_strand_id
1 'polypeptide(L)'
;DFLPRGGNMVTKRPLVLQLITSQGQEYAIFGHKPQQRFINYADVRAEIENDTKAIVRDDMGVSSLPINLTIFSPHVVNLTLVDLPGMVKVPSQGQPADIVKKIDDIILEYISNENCLILAVTPANIDLVTSDALVMARSRDPMGKRTIGVLTKLDMMGKGHNAREVLLNKVVVLE
;
A
#
# COMPACT_ATOMS: atom_id res chain seq x y z
N ASP A 1 -9.09 -9.17 -9.70
CA ASP A 1 -8.09 -8.21 -9.20
C ASP A 1 -8.17 -6.93 -10.01
N PHE A 2 -8.10 -5.78 -9.35
CA PHE A 2 -8.25 -4.43 -9.91
C PHE A 2 -7.06 -3.53 -9.60
N LEU A 3 -6.14 -3.94 -8.72
CA LEU A 3 -4.93 -3.17 -8.48
C LEU A 3 -4.01 -3.26 -9.72
N PRO A 4 -3.33 -2.17 -10.10
CA PRO A 4 -2.33 -2.22 -11.16
C PRO A 4 -1.18 -3.17 -10.74
N ARG A 5 -0.51 -3.79 -11.71
CA ARG A 5 0.67 -4.64 -11.48
C ARG A 5 1.73 -4.34 -12.53
N GLY A 6 3.02 -4.36 -12.16
CA GLY A 6 4.12 -4.05 -13.07
C GLY A 6 5.51 -4.28 -12.44
N GLY A 7 6.55 -4.22 -13.27
CA GLY A 7 7.95 -4.42 -12.84
C GLY A 7 8.62 -3.20 -12.22
N ASN A 8 8.12 -2.00 -12.50
CA ASN A 8 8.54 -0.74 -11.88
C ASN A 8 7.58 -0.34 -10.74
N MET A 9 7.88 0.74 -9.99
CA MET A 9 6.98 1.27 -8.96
C MET A 9 5.56 1.45 -9.51
N VAL A 10 4.65 0.61 -9.01
CA VAL A 10 3.30 0.47 -9.55
C VAL A 10 2.37 1.52 -8.94
N THR A 11 2.35 1.61 -7.62
CA THR A 11 1.56 2.59 -6.88
C THR A 11 2.33 3.92 -6.82
N LYS A 12 1.88 4.93 -7.57
CA LYS A 12 2.49 6.27 -7.62
C LYS A 12 1.69 7.33 -6.85
N ARG A 13 0.48 6.98 -6.44
CA ARG A 13 -0.46 7.82 -5.69
C ARG A 13 -1.11 6.94 -4.62
N PRO A 14 -1.40 7.47 -3.42
CA PRO A 14 -2.19 6.74 -2.45
C PRO A 14 -3.54 6.32 -3.06
N LEU A 15 -3.91 5.06 -2.91
CA LEU A 15 -5.24 4.57 -3.26
C LEU A 15 -6.03 4.34 -1.97
N VAL A 16 -6.99 5.23 -1.72
CA VAL A 16 -7.92 5.11 -0.59
C VAL A 16 -9.11 4.29 -1.09
N LEU A 17 -9.10 3.01 -0.73
CA LEU A 17 -10.12 2.05 -1.09
C LEU A 17 -11.12 1.89 0.06
N GLN A 18 -12.37 2.27 -0.18
CA GLN A 18 -13.47 2.03 0.73
C GLN A 18 -14.27 0.83 0.25
N LEU A 19 -14.43 -0.16 1.10
CA LEU A 19 -15.35 -1.27 0.91
C LEU A 19 -16.64 -0.94 1.66
N ILE A 20 -17.77 -1.02 0.97
CA ILE A 20 -19.10 -0.78 1.55
C ILE A 20 -19.97 -2.01 1.29
N THR A 21 -20.49 -2.59 2.36
CA THR A 21 -21.45 -3.68 2.28
C THR A 21 -22.75 -3.15 1.68
N SER A 22 -23.17 -3.70 0.54
CA SER A 22 -24.42 -3.32 -0.12
C SER A 22 -25.12 -4.55 -0.69
N GLN A 23 -26.45 -4.56 -0.62
CA GLN A 23 -27.26 -5.57 -1.30
C GLN A 23 -27.26 -5.33 -2.82
N GLY A 24 -27.32 -6.40 -3.60
CA GLY A 24 -27.46 -6.33 -5.05
C GLY A 24 -26.15 -6.50 -5.83
N GLN A 25 -26.12 -5.92 -7.04
CA GLN A 25 -24.99 -6.05 -7.96
C GLN A 25 -23.77 -5.27 -7.46
N GLU A 26 -22.59 -5.87 -7.58
CA GLU A 26 -21.32 -5.23 -7.24
C GLU A 26 -20.95 -4.14 -8.24
N TYR A 27 -20.44 -3.02 -7.73
CA TYR A 27 -19.92 -1.94 -8.56
C TYR A 27 -18.92 -1.09 -7.78
N ALA A 28 -18.11 -0.32 -8.50
CA ALA A 28 -17.22 0.66 -7.93
C ALA A 28 -17.57 2.08 -8.39
N ILE A 29 -17.25 3.07 -7.56
CA ILE A 29 -17.37 4.50 -7.86
C ILE A 29 -16.03 5.14 -7.52
N PHE A 30 -15.53 5.96 -8.43
CA PHE A 30 -14.40 6.83 -8.15
C PHE A 30 -14.87 8.18 -7.63
N GLY A 31 -14.15 8.74 -6.67
CA GLY A 31 -14.47 10.05 -6.08
C GLY A 31 -14.52 11.19 -7.11
N HIS A 32 -13.68 11.12 -8.16
CA HIS A 32 -13.71 12.10 -9.26
C HIS A 32 -14.78 11.81 -10.33
N LYS A 33 -15.47 10.66 -10.27
CA LYS A 33 -16.55 10.26 -11.19
C LYS A 33 -17.77 9.73 -10.43
N PRO A 34 -18.42 10.52 -9.57
CA PRO A 34 -19.47 10.05 -8.67
C PRO A 34 -20.74 9.54 -9.39
N GLN A 35 -20.97 9.94 -10.64
CA GLN A 35 -22.12 9.54 -11.44
C GLN A 35 -21.88 8.27 -12.28
N GLN A 36 -20.64 7.77 -12.33
CA GLN A 36 -20.28 6.61 -13.14
C GLN A 36 -20.07 5.39 -12.24
N ARG A 37 -20.80 4.30 -12.54
CA ARG A 37 -20.59 3.00 -11.90
C ARG A 37 -19.71 2.13 -12.78
N PHE A 38 -18.68 1.55 -12.17
CA PHE A 38 -17.76 0.61 -12.80
C PHE A 38 -18.12 -0.80 -12.34
N ILE A 39 -18.59 -1.65 -13.26
CA ILE A 39 -19.01 -3.02 -12.94
C ILE A 39 -17.84 -3.99 -13.17
N ASN A 40 -16.97 -3.72 -14.14
CA ASN A 40 -15.84 -4.58 -14.44
C ASN A 40 -14.56 -4.11 -13.75
N TYR A 41 -13.84 -5.02 -13.11
CA TYR A 41 -12.54 -4.72 -12.51
C TYR A 41 -11.46 -4.29 -13.52
N ALA A 42 -11.59 -4.68 -14.79
CA ALA A 42 -10.70 -4.22 -15.85
C ALA A 42 -10.85 -2.70 -16.07
N ASP A 43 -12.09 -2.20 -16.06
CA ASP A 43 -12.38 -0.77 -16.22
C ASP A 43 -11.91 0.02 -14.99
N VAL A 44 -12.06 -0.56 -13.78
CA VAL A 44 -11.51 0.02 -12.54
C VAL A 44 -9.98 0.15 -12.64
N ARG A 45 -9.27 -0.90 -13.07
CA ARG A 45 -7.81 -0.84 -13.23
C ARG A 45 -7.41 0.23 -14.25
N ALA A 46 -8.05 0.22 -15.42
CA ALA A 46 -7.77 1.19 -16.48
C ALA A 46 -8.00 2.63 -15.99
N GLU A 47 -9.05 2.85 -15.20
CA GLU A 47 -9.33 4.17 -14.62
C GLU A 47 -8.27 4.60 -13.59
N ILE A 48 -7.81 3.69 -12.71
CA ILE A 48 -6.70 3.98 -11.77
C ILE A 48 -5.46 4.42 -12.54
N GLU A 49 -5.11 3.71 -13.62
CA GLU A 49 -3.95 4.02 -14.45
C GLU A 49 -4.11 5.37 -15.18
N ASN A 50 -5.30 5.63 -15.74
CA ASN A 50 -5.59 6.87 -16.45
C ASN A 50 -5.57 8.09 -15.51
N ASP A 51 -6.21 7.98 -14.34
CA ASP A 51 -6.23 9.06 -13.34
C ASP A 51 -4.82 9.30 -12.77
N THR A 52 -4.02 8.24 -12.60
CA THR A 52 -2.61 8.37 -12.22
C THR A 52 -1.82 9.16 -13.26
N LYS A 53 -1.94 8.81 -14.55
CA LYS A 53 -1.23 9.51 -15.64
C LYS A 53 -1.67 10.97 -15.82
N ALA A 54 -2.94 11.28 -15.54
CA ALA A 54 -3.45 12.64 -15.64
C ALA A 54 -2.80 13.58 -14.60
N ILE A 55 -2.51 13.08 -13.40
CA ILE A 55 -1.92 13.85 -12.30
C ILE A 55 -0.39 13.79 -12.32
N VAL A 56 0.17 12.59 -12.47
CA VAL A 56 1.60 12.35 -12.49
C VAL A 56 2.08 12.44 -13.94
N ARG A 57 2.36 13.68 -14.38
CA ARG A 57 2.74 14.00 -15.78
C ARG A 57 4.06 13.36 -16.23
N ASP A 58 4.95 13.08 -15.28
CA ASP A 58 6.21 12.38 -15.49
C ASP A 58 6.06 10.94 -14.95
N ASP A 59 6.24 9.94 -15.81
CA ASP A 59 6.12 8.54 -15.45
C ASP A 59 7.06 8.12 -14.30
N MET A 60 8.02 8.96 -13.91
CA MET A 60 8.97 8.69 -12.84
C MET A 60 8.60 9.30 -11.48
N GLY A 61 7.52 10.09 -11.40
CA GLY A 61 7.11 10.79 -10.18
C GLY A 61 6.12 10.05 -9.27
N VAL A 62 5.81 10.69 -8.13
CA VAL A 62 4.69 10.36 -7.24
C VAL A 62 3.88 11.62 -6.94
N SER A 63 2.66 11.44 -6.46
CA SER A 63 1.82 12.52 -5.95
C SER A 63 1.14 12.10 -4.66
N SER A 64 1.03 13.04 -3.70
CA SER A 64 0.30 12.85 -2.46
C SER A 64 -1.22 12.90 -2.64
N LEU A 65 -1.71 13.37 -3.79
CA LEU A 65 -3.14 13.42 -4.09
C LEU A 65 -3.71 12.00 -4.22
N PRO A 66 -4.62 11.56 -3.32
CA PRO A 66 -5.12 10.20 -3.34
C PRO A 66 -6.08 9.94 -4.50
N ILE A 67 -6.22 8.68 -4.87
CA ILE A 67 -7.34 8.16 -5.66
C ILE A 67 -8.35 7.60 -4.66
N ASN A 68 -9.55 8.17 -4.62
CA ASN A 68 -10.63 7.66 -3.78
C ASN A 68 -11.48 6.69 -4.59
N LEU A 69 -11.52 5.43 -4.17
CA LEU A 69 -12.27 4.37 -4.81
C LEU A 69 -13.20 3.72 -3.78
N THR A 70 -14.49 3.66 -4.08
CA THR A 70 -15.47 2.97 -3.24
C THR A 70 -15.99 1.75 -3.98
N ILE A 71 -15.88 0.56 -3.40
CA ILE A 71 -16.43 -0.70 -3.91
C ILE A 71 -17.65 -1.08 -3.06
N PHE A 72 -18.78 -1.27 -3.73
CA PHE A 72 -20.03 -1.74 -3.14
C PHE A 72 -20.18 -3.24 -3.45
N SER A 73 -20.34 -4.07 -2.43
CA SER A 73 -20.49 -5.51 -2.60
C SER A 73 -21.24 -6.15 -1.43
N PRO A 74 -22.04 -7.21 -1.64
CA PRO A 74 -22.65 -7.97 -0.55
C PRO A 74 -21.64 -8.89 0.17
N HIS A 75 -20.41 -9.03 -0.36
CA HIS A 75 -19.38 -9.95 0.11
C HIS A 75 -18.22 -9.27 0.84
N VAL A 76 -18.31 -7.96 1.05
CA VAL A 76 -17.29 -7.18 1.77
C VAL A 76 -17.86 -6.66 3.09
N VAL A 77 -16.96 -6.36 4.02
CA VAL A 77 -17.27 -5.59 5.22
C VAL A 77 -17.01 -4.11 4.97
N ASN A 78 -17.63 -3.26 5.78
CA ASN A 78 -17.30 -1.83 5.79
C ASN A 78 -15.87 -1.63 6.30
N LEU A 79 -14.95 -1.28 5.40
CA LEU A 79 -13.53 -1.14 5.70
C LEU A 79 -12.88 -0.12 4.78
N THR A 80 -11.94 0.66 5.30
CA THR A 80 -11.07 1.52 4.50
C THR A 80 -9.68 0.93 4.47
N LEU A 81 -9.15 0.72 3.27
CA LEU A 81 -7.79 0.28 2.98
C LEU A 81 -7.06 1.42 2.28
N VAL A 82 -5.79 1.63 2.62
CA VAL A 82 -4.95 2.59 1.92
C VAL A 82 -3.75 1.85 1.35
N ASP A 83 -3.63 1.84 0.02
CA ASP A 83 -2.40 1.39 -0.65
C ASP A 83 -1.51 2.61 -0.89
N LEU A 84 -0.24 2.50 -0.51
CA LEU A 84 0.72 3.61 -0.52
C LEU A 84 1.83 3.34 -1.54
N PRO A 85 2.49 4.40 -2.06
CA PRO A 85 3.68 4.23 -2.86
C PRO A 85 4.76 3.40 -2.14
N GLY A 86 5.41 2.50 -2.87
CA GLY A 86 6.46 1.65 -2.31
C GLY A 86 7.70 2.46 -1.92
N MET A 87 8.27 2.17 -0.75
CA MET A 87 9.50 2.82 -0.29
C MET A 87 10.66 2.58 -1.26
N VAL A 88 11.49 3.61 -1.46
CA VAL A 88 12.69 3.56 -2.31
C VAL A 88 13.87 4.17 -1.55
N LYS A 89 15.06 3.56 -1.63
CA LYS A 89 16.27 4.07 -0.95
C LYS A 89 17.09 5.04 -1.78
N VAL A 90 17.05 4.86 -3.10
CA VAL A 90 17.83 5.64 -4.06
C VAL A 90 16.93 5.96 -5.25
N PRO A 91 16.91 7.20 -5.73
CA PRO A 91 16.21 7.55 -6.97
C PRO A 91 16.76 6.72 -8.13
N SER A 92 15.87 6.07 -8.88
CA SER A 92 16.23 5.42 -10.15
C SER A 92 16.47 6.47 -11.23
N GLN A 93 17.13 6.08 -12.33
CA GLN A 93 17.39 6.99 -13.46
C GLN A 93 16.07 7.62 -13.96
N GLY A 94 16.00 8.95 -13.97
CA GLY A 94 14.81 9.70 -14.37
C GLY A 94 13.87 10.09 -13.24
N GLN A 95 14.03 9.56 -12.02
CA GLN A 95 13.25 10.02 -10.88
C GLN A 95 13.78 11.36 -10.33
N PRO A 96 12.90 12.22 -9.79
CA PRO A 96 13.32 13.41 -9.07
C PRO A 96 14.25 13.07 -7.89
N ALA A 97 15.23 13.93 -7.62
CA ALA A 97 16.16 13.73 -6.50
C ALA A 97 15.46 13.70 -5.13
N ASP A 98 14.28 14.31 -5.02
CA ASP A 98 13.47 14.39 -3.80
C ASP A 98 12.42 13.27 -3.67
N ILE A 99 12.41 12.29 -4.58
CA ILE A 99 11.39 11.22 -4.63
C ILE A 99 11.31 10.41 -3.33
N VAL A 100 12.46 10.09 -2.73
CA VAL A 100 12.57 9.34 -1.47
C VAL A 100 11.82 10.08 -0.38
N LYS A 101 12.16 11.35 -0.18
CA LYS A 101 11.53 12.21 0.83
C LYS A 101 10.03 12.35 0.60
N LYS A 102 9.59 12.55 -0.64
CA LYS A 102 8.16 12.66 -0.97
C LYS A 102 7.38 11.40 -0.60
N ILE A 103 7.94 10.22 -0.87
CA ILE A 103 7.31 8.95 -0.52
C ILE A 103 7.25 8.79 1.00
N ASP A 104 8.33 9.10 1.71
CA ASP A 104 8.37 9.07 3.18
C ASP A 104 7.32 10.02 3.78
N ASP A 105 7.24 11.26 3.29
CA ASP A 105 6.27 12.26 3.75
C ASP A 105 4.83 11.77 3.53
N ILE A 106 4.53 11.19 2.36
CA ILE A 106 3.23 10.57 2.06
C ILE A 106 2.93 9.46 3.06
N ILE A 107 3.83 8.48 3.25
CA ILE A 107 3.55 7.35 4.13
C ILE A 107 3.34 7.83 5.56
N LEU A 108 4.22 8.71 6.05
CA LEU A 108 4.15 9.28 7.40
C LEU A 108 2.83 10.00 7.66
N GLU A 109 2.26 10.69 6.66
CA GLU A 109 0.94 11.33 6.77
C GLU A 109 -0.14 10.29 7.14
N TYR A 110 -0.20 9.16 6.42
CA TYR A 110 -1.23 8.14 6.65
C TYR A 110 -1.01 7.35 7.94
N ILE A 111 0.22 6.94 8.22
CA ILE A 111 0.51 6.11 9.41
C ILE A 111 0.50 6.92 10.72
N SER A 112 0.47 8.26 10.65
CA SER A 112 0.32 9.14 11.82
C SER A 112 -1.10 9.12 12.42
N ASN A 113 -2.10 8.61 11.70
CA ASN A 113 -3.44 8.43 12.26
C ASN A 113 -3.45 7.29 13.30
N GLU A 114 -3.76 7.60 14.55
CA GLU A 114 -3.79 6.63 15.65
C GLU A 114 -4.82 5.50 15.47
N ASN A 115 -5.88 5.74 14.68
CA ASN A 115 -6.91 4.74 14.38
C ASN A 115 -6.56 3.87 13.16
N CYS A 116 -5.39 4.06 12.55
CA CYS A 116 -4.93 3.30 11.39
C CYS A 116 -4.09 2.09 11.83
N LEU A 117 -4.48 0.89 11.39
CA LEU A 117 -3.63 -0.29 11.45
C LEU A 117 -2.53 -0.22 10.38
N ILE A 118 -1.29 -0.42 10.78
CA ILE A 118 -0.11 -0.40 9.92
C ILE A 118 0.23 -1.85 9.54
N LEU A 119 0.17 -2.19 8.26
CA LEU A 119 0.66 -3.47 7.75
C LEU A 119 2.11 -3.31 7.27
N ALA A 120 3.06 -3.69 8.12
CA ALA A 120 4.49 -3.61 7.80
C ALA A 120 4.94 -4.84 6.98
N VAL A 121 4.76 -4.76 5.65
CA VAL A 121 5.07 -5.85 4.72
C VAL A 121 6.57 -5.92 4.44
N THR A 122 7.21 -7.04 4.79
CA THR A 122 8.64 -7.31 4.58
C THR A 122 8.82 -8.64 3.86
N PRO A 123 9.64 -8.74 2.79
CA PRO A 123 9.95 -10.02 2.19
C PRO A 123 10.91 -10.81 3.09
N ALA A 124 10.73 -12.13 3.16
CA ALA A 124 11.44 -12.99 4.10
C ALA A 124 12.88 -13.33 3.68
N ASN A 125 13.28 -12.93 2.47
CA ASN A 125 14.63 -13.11 1.95
C ASN A 125 15.61 -12.00 2.39
N ILE A 126 15.16 -11.03 3.20
CA ILE A 126 16.01 -10.01 3.83
C ILE A 126 15.85 -10.06 5.36
N ASP A 127 16.85 -9.52 6.07
CA ASP A 127 16.80 -9.45 7.54
C ASP A 127 15.72 -8.49 8.01
N LEU A 128 14.79 -8.98 8.84
CA LEU A 128 13.66 -8.19 9.35
C LEU A 128 14.09 -6.93 10.11
N VAL A 129 15.24 -6.97 10.80
CA VAL A 129 15.80 -5.84 11.56
C VAL A 129 16.16 -4.66 10.65
N THR A 130 16.36 -4.92 9.35
CA THR A 130 16.66 -3.90 8.33
C THR A 130 15.42 -3.44 7.55
N SER A 131 14.22 -3.90 7.95
CA SER A 131 12.97 -3.56 7.28
C SER A 131 12.64 -2.08 7.44
N ASP A 132 12.65 -1.35 6.33
CA ASP A 132 12.27 0.07 6.31
C ASP A 132 10.81 0.25 6.75
N ALA A 133 9.93 -0.72 6.45
CA ALA A 133 8.52 -0.67 6.82
C ALA A 133 8.34 -0.70 8.34
N LEU A 134 9.10 -1.56 9.03
CA LEU A 134 9.07 -1.65 10.50
C LEU A 134 9.74 -0.45 11.16
N VAL A 135 10.85 0.05 10.60
CA VAL A 135 11.50 1.27 11.09
C VAL A 135 10.54 2.46 11.01
N MET A 136 9.86 2.62 9.87
CA MET A 136 8.90 3.69 9.66
C MET A 136 7.68 3.53 10.56
N ALA A 137 7.12 2.32 10.68
CA ALA A 137 6.01 2.03 11.59
C ALA A 137 6.36 2.40 13.04
N ARG A 138 7.53 1.97 13.55
CA ARG A 138 7.99 2.29 14.91
C ARG A 138 8.16 3.79 15.17
N SER A 139 8.40 4.60 14.16
CA SER A 139 8.47 6.06 14.32
C SER A 139 7.12 6.69 14.71
N ARG A 140 6.00 6.02 14.39
CA ARG A 140 4.62 6.48 14.69
C ARG A 140 3.85 5.54 15.61
N ASP A 141 4.35 4.34 15.83
CA ASP A 141 3.83 3.33 16.75
C ASP A 141 4.99 2.60 17.47
N PRO A 142 5.68 3.26 18.42
CA PRO A 142 6.89 2.72 19.04
C PRO A 142 6.67 1.40 19.80
N MET A 143 5.45 1.21 20.34
CA MET A 143 5.06 -0.01 21.06
C MET A 143 4.56 -1.12 20.13
N GLY A 144 4.25 -0.80 18.86
CA GLY A 144 3.72 -1.77 17.90
C GLY A 144 2.25 -2.15 18.12
N LYS A 145 1.48 -1.35 18.88
CA LYS A 145 0.09 -1.66 19.29
C LYS A 145 -0.89 -1.75 18.14
N ARG A 146 -0.58 -1.07 17.04
CA ARG A 146 -1.41 -1.00 15.83
C ARG A 146 -0.59 -1.37 14.60
N THR A 147 0.53 -2.06 14.77
CA THR A 147 1.41 -2.51 13.70
C THR A 147 1.37 -4.03 13.60
N ILE A 148 1.07 -4.55 12.42
CA ILE A 148 1.10 -5.97 12.11
C ILE A 148 2.26 -6.22 11.15
N GLY A 149 3.24 -7.00 11.59
CA GLY A 149 4.34 -7.45 10.73
C GLY A 149 3.87 -8.52 9.75
N VAL A 150 4.02 -8.29 8.45
CA VAL A 150 3.63 -9.25 7.41
C VAL A 150 4.87 -9.75 6.69
N LEU A 151 5.17 -11.04 6.82
CA LEU A 151 6.24 -11.69 6.07
C LEU A 151 5.74 -12.26 4.75
N THR A 152 6.39 -11.90 3.64
CA THR A 152 6.07 -12.40 2.29
C THR A 152 7.25 -13.14 1.68
N LYS A 153 7.08 -13.79 0.52
CA LYS A 153 8.17 -14.44 -0.23
C LYS A 153 9.01 -15.45 0.58
N LEU A 154 8.37 -16.22 1.45
CA LEU A 154 9.04 -17.27 2.25
C LEU A 154 9.68 -18.35 1.37
N ASP A 155 9.15 -18.57 0.18
CA ASP A 155 9.69 -19.45 -0.86
C ASP A 155 11.07 -19.02 -1.38
N MET A 156 11.39 -17.72 -1.28
CA MET A 156 12.67 -17.15 -1.71
C MET A 156 13.75 -17.18 -0.62
N MET A 157 13.47 -17.76 0.55
CA MET A 157 14.47 -17.88 1.61
C MET A 157 15.61 -18.82 1.19
N GLY A 158 16.84 -18.43 1.53
CA GLY A 158 18.02 -19.24 1.23
C GLY A 158 17.95 -20.60 1.91
N LYS A 159 18.43 -21.66 1.24
CA LYS A 159 18.49 -23.00 1.82
C LYS A 159 19.18 -22.96 3.19
N GLY A 160 18.58 -23.60 4.18
CA GLY A 160 19.06 -23.61 5.58
C GLY A 160 18.56 -22.46 6.46
N HIS A 161 17.88 -21.45 5.89
CA HIS A 161 17.26 -20.37 6.65
C HIS A 161 15.77 -20.64 6.90
N ASN A 162 15.22 -20.08 7.97
CA ASN A 162 13.80 -20.14 8.28
C ASN A 162 13.35 -18.88 9.02
N ALA A 163 12.04 -18.60 8.98
CA ALA A 163 11.44 -17.43 9.64
C ALA A 163 10.82 -17.77 11.01
N ARG A 164 11.15 -18.93 11.61
CA ARG A 164 10.46 -19.43 12.81
C ARG A 164 10.54 -18.45 13.97
N GLU A 165 11.73 -17.99 14.31
CA GLU A 165 11.92 -17.08 15.45
C GLU A 165 11.26 -15.71 15.21
N VAL A 166 11.18 -15.29 13.94
CA VAL A 166 10.44 -14.07 13.56
C VAL A 166 8.94 -14.27 13.78
N LEU A 167 8.38 -15.37 13.28
CA LEU A 167 6.95 -15.70 13.41
C LEU A 167 6.54 -15.98 14.86
N LEU A 168 7.48 -16.40 15.71
CA LEU A 168 7.28 -16.56 17.16
C LEU A 168 7.45 -15.26 17.95
N ASN A 169 7.53 -14.10 17.27
CA ASN A 169 7.65 -12.78 17.87
C ASN A 169 8.92 -12.59 18.73
N LYS A 170 10.04 -13.25 18.37
CA LYS A 170 11.28 -13.20 19.17
C LYS A 170 12.37 -12.30 18.59
N VAL A 171 12.24 -11.88 17.33
CA VAL A 171 13.26 -11.05 16.64
C VAL A 171 12.90 -9.57 16.70
N VAL A 172 11.69 -9.22 16.24
CA VAL A 172 11.12 -7.88 16.36
C VAL A 172 9.81 -8.03 17.10
N VAL A 173 9.79 -7.59 18.36
CA VAL A 173 8.60 -7.66 19.20
C VAL A 173 7.61 -6.57 18.79
N LEU A 174 6.38 -7.00 18.53
CA LEU A 174 5.17 -6.18 18.41
C LEU A 174 4.20 -6.62 19.53
N GLU A 175 3.43 -5.67 20.09
CA GLU A 175 2.51 -5.88 21.24
C GLU A 175 1.20 -6.58 20.84
#